data_AF-A0A970TLJ4-F1
#
_entry.id   AF-A0A970TLJ4-F1
#
_cell.length_a   1.000
_cell.length_b   1.000
_cell.length_c   1.000
_cell.angle_alpha   90.00
_cell.angle_beta   90.00
_cell.angle_gamma   90.00
#
_symmetry.space_group_name_H-M   'P 1'
#
loop_
_entity.id
_entity.type
_entity.pdbx_description
1 polymer ?
#
loop_
_entity_poly.entity_id
_entity_poly.type
_entity_poly.pdbx_seq_one_letter_code
_entity_poly.pdbx_strand_id
1 'polypeptide(L)' 'VPTIMTGVNQTIIMAISMVVTCSMIGATGLGSEVIAGMNRLDSGRGFAAGIAIVILAIIMDRITQNMVKEAKSSDA' A
#
# COMPACT_ATOMS: atom_id res chain seq x y z
N VAL A 1 -15.67 22.81 7.83
CA VAL A 1 -14.36 22.38 7.28
C VAL A 1 -14.12 20.86 7.17
N PRO A 2 -15.14 19.95 7.20
CA PRO A 2 -14.87 18.49 7.18
C PRO A 2 -14.38 17.95 5.83
N THR A 3 -14.54 18.70 4.74
CA THR A 3 -14.20 18.27 3.37
C THR A 3 -12.70 18.12 3.14
N ILE A 4 -11.86 18.91 3.82
CA ILE A 4 -10.39 18.84 3.69
C ILE A 4 -9.86 17.54 4.29
N MET A 5 -10.35 17.15 5.47
CA MET A 5 -9.96 15.90 6.12
C MET A 5 -10.40 14.66 5.34
N THR A 6 -11.59 14.69 4.72
CA THR A 6 -12.03 13.64 3.79
C THR A 6 -11.16 13.58 2.54
N GLY A 7 -10.75 14.73 2.00
CA GLY A 7 -9.84 14.81 0.85
C GLY A 7 -8.46 14.24 1.15
N VAL A 8 -7.87 14.57 2.30
CA VAL A 8 -6.57 14.03 2.74
C VAL A 8 -6.62 12.51 2.86
N ASN A 9 -7.69 11.97 3.45
CA ASN A 9 -7.90 10.52 3.53
C ASN A 9 -7.93 9.87 2.13
N GLN A 10 -8.67 10.46 1.18
CA GLN A 10 -8.72 9.94 -0.18
C GLN A 10 -7.37 9.99 -0.90
N THR A 11 -6.58 11.06 -0.70
CA THR A 11 -5.23 11.16 -1.29
C THR A 11 -4.30 10.08 -0.73
N ILE A 12 -4.36 9.78 0.57
CA ILE A 12 -3.56 8.71 1.17
C ILE A 12 -3.93 7.34 0.57
N ILE A 13 -5.23 7.05 0.44
CA ILE A 13 -5.70 5.80 -0.17
C ILE A 13 -5.24 5.69 -1.63
N MET A 14 -5.33 6.77 -2.42
CA MET A 14 -4.83 6.80 -3.79
C MET A 14 -3.31 6.61 -3.87
N ALA A 15 -2.54 7.21 -2.96
CA ALA A 15 -1.08 7.08 -2.92
C ALA A 15 -0.63 5.66 -2.56
N ILE A 16 -1.34 4.98 -1.65
CA ILE A 16 -1.06 3.58 -1.28
C ILE A 16 -1.35 2.63 -2.44
N SER A 17 -2.43 2.88 -3.20
CA SER A 17 -2.75 2.11 -4.41
C SER A 17 -1.64 2.17 -5.47
N MET A 18 -0.90 3.28 -5.50
CA MET A 18 0.18 3.51 -6.48
C MET A 18 1.50 2.78 -6.16
N VAL A 19 1.62 2.14 -4.98
CA VAL A 19 2.87 1.48 -4.56
C VAL A 19 3.27 0.31 -5.47
N VAL A 20 2.29 -0.37 -6.08
CA VAL A 20 2.51 -1.49 -7.01
C VAL A 20 3.08 -0.98 -8.34
N THR A 21 2.57 0.12 -8.88
CA THR A 21 3.03 0.70 -10.14
C THR A 21 4.46 1.24 -10.03
N CYS A 22 4.85 1.82 -8.88
CA CYS A 22 6.24 2.25 -8.63
C CYS A 22 7.25 1.11 -8.78
N SER A 23 6.86 -0.12 -8.45
CA SER A 23 7.72 -1.30 -8.62
C SER A 23 7.98 -1.64 -10.10
N MET A 24 7.07 -1.27 -11.00
CA MET A 24 7.24 -1.47 -12.45
C MET A 24 8.19 -0.44 -13.09
N ILE A 25 8.45 0.69 -12.42
CA ILE A 25 9.34 1.77 -12.89
C ILE A 25 10.82 1.51 -12.51
N GLY A 26 11.10 0.40 -11.82
CA GLY A 26 12.47 0.01 -11.44
C GLY A 26 12.86 0.42 -10.02
N ALA A 27 11.89 0.74 -9.15
CA ALA A 27 12.17 0.85 -7.73
C ALA A 27 12.67 -0.49 -7.18
N THR A 28 13.87 -0.49 -6.57
CA THR A 28 14.41 -1.68 -5.89
C THR A 28 13.55 -2.01 -4.67
N GLY A 29 13.02 -3.23 -4.59
CA GLY A 29 12.18 -3.62 -3.47
C GLY A 29 11.38 -4.91 -3.70
N LEU A 30 10.33 -5.12 -2.90
CA LEU A 30 9.52 -6.34 -2.95
C LEU A 30 8.86 -6.56 -4.32
N GLY A 31 8.50 -5.50 -5.05
CA GLY A 31 7.88 -5.65 -6.37
C GLY A 31 8.84 -6.11 -7.47
N SER A 32 10.14 -5.88 -7.35
CA SER A 32 11.11 -6.47 -8.27
C SER A 32 11.25 -7.98 -8.07
N GLU A 33 11.10 -8.49 -6.84
CA GLU A 33 11.07 -9.94 -6.57
C GLU A 33 9.80 -10.61 -7.11
N VAL A 34 8.66 -9.91 -7.09
CA VAL A 34 7.42 -10.41 -7.75
C VAL A 34 7.61 -10.53 -9.25
N ILE A 35 8.14 -9.47 -9.90
CA ILE A 35 8.40 -9.47 -11.34
C ILE A 35 9.46 -10.51 -11.70
N ALA A 36 10.51 -10.67 -10.89
CA ALA A 36 11.53 -11.69 -11.09
C ALA A 36 10.96 -13.12 -10.94
N GLY A 37 10.08 -13.36 -9.97
CA GLY A 37 9.37 -14.62 -9.79
C GLY A 37 8.45 -14.95 -10.98
N MET A 38 7.74 -13.94 -11.49
CA MET A 38 6.91 -14.08 -12.69
C MET A 38 7.75 -14.37 -13.95
N ASN A 39 8.86 -13.65 -14.15
CA ASN A 39 9.75 -13.82 -15.31
C ASN A 39 10.49 -15.16 -15.30
N ARG A 40 10.79 -15.71 -14.11
CA ARG A 40 11.51 -16.99 -13.96
C ARG A 40 10.58 -18.20 -13.82
N LEU A 41 9.26 -18.01 -13.90
CA LEU A 41 8.25 -19.04 -13.58
C LEU A 41 8.46 -19.66 -12.17
N ASP A 42 9.11 -18.89 -11.29
CA ASP A 42 9.35 -19.27 -9.91
C ASP A 42 8.18 -18.76 -9.07
N SER A 43 7.10 -19.56 -9.10
CA SER A 43 5.89 -19.27 -8.34
C SER A 43 6.16 -19.17 -6.83
N GLY A 44 7.18 -19.86 -6.31
CA GLY A 44 7.55 -19.79 -4.89
C GLY A 44 8.03 -18.39 -4.50
N ARG A 45 8.99 -17.84 -5.25
CA ARG A 45 9.47 -16.46 -5.04
C ARG A 45 8.38 -15.42 -5.29
N GLY A 46 7.64 -15.55 -6.39
CA GLY A 46 6.59 -14.60 -6.74
C GLY A 46 5.47 -14.55 -5.69
N PHE A 47 5.10 -15.71 -5.16
CA PHE A 47 4.06 -15.83 -4.13
C PHE A 47 4.51 -15.30 -2.77
N ALA A 48 5.74 -15.63 -2.34
CA ALA A 48 6.31 -15.12 -1.09
C ALA A 48 6.43 -13.58 -1.10
N ALA A 49 6.92 -13.02 -2.21
CA ALA A 49 7.00 -11.58 -2.38
C ALA A 49 5.62 -10.91 -2.43
N GLY A 50 4.64 -11.55 -3.10
CA GLY A 50 3.25 -11.08 -3.13
C GLY A 50 2.60 -11.03 -1.74
N ILE A 51 2.75 -12.09 -0.95
CA ILE A 51 2.23 -12.12 0.43
C ILE A 51 2.90 -11.04 1.30
N ALA A 52 4.22 -10.85 1.16
CA ALA A 52 4.92 -9.79 1.89
C ALA A 52 4.36 -8.39 1.57
N ILE A 53 4.04 -8.12 0.30
CA ILE A 53 3.42 -6.87 -0.13
C ILE A 53 2.01 -6.71 0.46
N VAL A 54 1.19 -7.77 0.43
CA VAL A 54 -0.17 -7.74 1.00
C VAL A 54 -0.14 -7.44 2.49
N ILE A 55 0.76 -8.09 3.25
CA ILE A 55 0.91 -7.83 4.69
C ILE A 55 1.31 -6.36 4.93
N LEU A 56 2.26 -5.83 4.17
CA LEU A 56 2.68 -4.43 4.27
C LEU A 56 1.53 -3.46 3.95
N ALA A 57 0.73 -3.76 2.92
CA ALA A 57 -0.43 -2.98 2.55
C ALA A 57 -1.49 -2.97 3.65
N ILE A 58 -1.77 -4.11 4.29
CA ILE A 58 -2.73 -4.22 5.41
C ILE A 58 -2.24 -3.40 6.62
N ILE A 59 -0.94 -3.42 6.92
CA ILE A 59 -0.36 -2.64 8.02
C ILE A 59 -0.51 -1.14 7.74
N MET A 60 -0.19 -0.70 6.52
CA MET A 60 -0.37 0.69 6.12
C MET A 60 -1.84 1.13 6.13
N ASP A 61 -2.74 0.26 5.69
CA ASP A 61 -4.18 0.50 5.73
C ASP A 61 -4.67 0.65 7.18
N ARG A 62 -4.21 -0.21 8.10
CA ARG A 62 -4.53 -0.08 9.53
C ARG A 62 -4.05 1.23 10.14
N ILE A 63 -2.82 1.65 9.83
CA ILE A 63 -2.26 2.91 10.35
C ILE A 63 -3.08 4.09 9.83
N THR A 64 -3.38 4.09 8.52
CA THR A 64 -4.20 5.12 7.88
C THR A 64 -5.59 5.20 8.48
N GLN A 65 -6.26 4.05 8.66
CA GLN A 65 -7.58 3.98 9.29
C GLN A 65 -7.56 4.52 10.73
N ASN A 66 -6.54 4.20 11.52
CA ASN A 66 -6.42 4.71 12.89
C ASN A 66 -6.24 6.24 12.93
N MET A 67 -5.39 6.80 12.06
CA MET A 67 -5.19 8.25 11.95
C MET A 67 -6.49 8.97 11.53
N VAL A 68 -7.26 8.36 10.62
CA VAL A 68 -8.57 8.88 10.19
C VAL A 68 -9.62 8.77 11.29
N LYS A 69 -9.55 7.72 12.12
CA LYS A 69 -10.46 7.50 13.25
C LYS A 69 -10.20 8.50 14.39
N GLU A 70 -8.95 8.79 14.69
CA GLU A 70 -8.53 9.81 15.67
C GLU A 70 -8.98 11.21 15.24
N ALA A 71 -8.78 11.54 13.96
CA ALA A 71 -9.28 12.77 13.35
C ALA A 71 -10.79 12.97 13.51
N LYS A 72 -11.57 11.89 13.51
CA LYS A 72 -13.03 11.95 13.71
C LYS A 72 -13.44 12.14 15.20
N SER A 73 -12.55 11.81 16.14
CA SER A 73 -12.81 11.91 17.59
C SER A 73 -12.48 13.28 18.20
N SER A 74 -11.63 14.07 17.54
CA SER A 74 -11.26 15.42 18.00
C SER A 74 -12.28 16.50 17.64
N ASP A 75 -13.29 16.18 16.84
CA ASP A 75 -14.37 17.09 16.40
C ASP A 75 -15.72 16.76 17.09
N ALA A 76 -15.73 15.94 18.15
CA ALA A 76 -16.92 15.61 18.96
C ALA A 76 -16.91 16.31 20.31
#